data_AF-A0A2A2D464-F1
#
_entry.id   AF-A0A2A2D464-F1
#
_cell.length_a   1.000
_cell.length_b   1.000
_cell.length_c   1.000
_cell.angle_alpha   90.00
_cell.angle_beta   90.00
_cell.angle_gamma   90.00
#
_symmetry.space_group_name_H-M   'P 1'
#
loop_
_entity.id
_entity.type
_entity.pdbx_description
1 polymer ?
#
loop_
_entity_poly.entity_id
_entity_poly.type
_entity_poly.pdbx_seq_one_letter_code
_entity_poly.pdbx_strand_id
1 'polypeptide(L)'
;MLIIATLAGLALVVWGWLMQGEEYTPGLLLQFGSSLVLIVPLIVLGRVFERRMQRTQDALSSDLADIQAQMRATRARLDTLGETSRDGLLDRHRRRELLLREAERAPTAERLASLLHEAAGLQAVDDGGVRTRLPGSDLWLRLDLRRTSAAPNPPNQAQPGRTSADETLHLTLEDRGGAAVSETAWARDERASAAARRLTVRRASAVPGTVSSGTAAAALRDIDGLLRPLVATLRTAIAARTGQEQQDLGRLIELPNEQWAISADGLWCRQRYFHIRTEQLLDARQDWRRYALAKPWVDREHFLDAYRTAHALLSGSVSASR
;
A
#
# COMPACT_ATOMS: atom_id res chain seq x y z
N MET A 1 51.83 31.14 33.36
CA MET A 1 52.23 32.54 33.04
C MET A 1 51.40 33.59 33.77
N LEU A 2 50.07 33.49 33.83
CA LEU A 2 49.22 34.47 34.54
C LEU A 2 49.59 34.61 36.03
N ILE A 3 49.83 33.47 36.70
CA ILE A 3 50.30 33.40 38.10
C ILE A 3 51.66 34.10 38.29
N ILE A 4 52.56 34.01 37.30
CA ILE A 4 53.91 34.60 37.38
C ILE A 4 53.82 36.12 37.23
N ALA A 5 52.97 36.62 36.34
CA ALA A 5 52.78 38.05 36.15
C ALA A 5 52.04 38.71 37.33
N THR A 6 51.05 38.04 37.91
CA THR A 6 50.39 38.52 39.14
C THR A 6 51.33 38.46 40.33
N LEU A 7 52.16 37.41 40.45
CA LEU A 7 53.21 37.34 41.49
C LEU A 7 54.27 38.42 41.29
N ALA A 8 54.68 38.72 40.06
CA ALA A 8 55.65 39.78 39.76
C ALA A 8 55.06 41.17 40.05
N GLY A 9 53.79 41.41 39.71
CA GLY A 9 53.08 42.65 40.07
C GLY A 9 52.91 42.81 41.58
N LEU A 10 52.55 41.74 42.28
CA LEU A 10 52.43 41.73 43.74
C LEU A 10 53.79 41.93 44.42
N ALA A 11 54.85 41.31 43.88
CA ALA A 11 56.23 41.50 44.34
C ALA A 11 56.71 42.94 44.15
N LEU A 12 56.38 43.59 43.02
CA LEU A 12 56.69 45.00 42.78
C LEU A 12 55.96 45.94 43.74
N VAL A 13 54.70 45.65 44.06
CA VAL A 13 53.93 46.41 45.08
C VAL A 13 54.54 46.24 46.46
N VAL A 14 54.88 45.01 46.85
CA VAL A 14 55.53 44.71 48.13
C VAL A 14 56.93 45.35 48.21
N TRP A 15 57.70 45.33 47.12
CA TRP A 15 59.02 45.94 47.04
C TRP A 15 58.97 47.47 47.09
N GLY A 16 57.96 48.08 46.47
CA GLY A 16 57.69 49.51 46.58
C GLY A 16 57.28 49.93 47.99
N TRP A 17 56.60 49.04 48.73
CA TRP A 17 56.25 49.26 50.13
C TRP A 17 57.48 49.15 51.05
N LEU A 18 58.41 48.24 50.74
CA LEU A 18 59.66 48.03 51.49
C LEU A 18 60.68 49.18 51.32
N MET A 19 60.56 49.97 50.26
CA MET A 19 61.44 51.10 49.92
C MET A 19 60.90 52.47 50.41
N GLN A 20 60.06 52.49 51.46
CA GLN A 20 59.61 53.72 52.13
C GLN A 20 60.79 54.44 52.81
N GLY A 21 61.53 55.22 52.01
CA GLY A 21 62.70 55.98 52.46
C GLY A 21 63.26 56.95 51.41
N GLU A 22 62.95 56.78 50.12
CA GLU A 22 63.33 57.70 49.05
C GLU A 22 62.10 58.43 48.48
N GLU A 23 62.14 59.76 48.43
CA GLU A 23 60.95 60.62 48.23
C GLU A 23 60.34 60.63 46.82
N TYR A 24 60.90 59.94 45.81
CA TYR A 24 60.44 60.08 44.41
C TYR A 24 60.21 58.77 43.63
N THR A 25 60.94 57.71 43.93
CA THR A 25 60.88 56.40 43.26
C THR A 25 59.63 55.54 43.56
N PRO A 26 59.00 55.58 44.75
CA PRO A 26 57.88 54.69 45.08
C PRO A 26 56.61 54.99 44.26
N GLY A 27 56.34 56.27 43.98
CA GLY A 27 55.12 56.69 43.27
C GLY A 27 55.04 56.17 41.84
N LEU A 28 56.17 56.23 41.10
CA LEU A 28 56.25 55.70 39.73
C LEU A 28 56.09 54.18 39.70
N LEU A 29 56.77 53.46 40.59
CA LEU A 29 56.67 52.00 40.69
C LEU A 29 55.24 51.53 41.01
N LEU A 30 54.54 52.26 41.88
CA LEU A 30 53.17 51.93 42.26
C LEU A 30 52.17 52.22 41.12
N GLN A 31 52.36 53.32 40.39
CA GLN A 31 51.53 53.68 39.25
C GLN A 31 51.75 52.77 38.03
N PHE A 32 53.00 52.36 37.78
CA PHE A 32 53.30 51.33 36.78
C PHE A 32 52.77 49.96 37.22
N GLY A 33 52.92 49.60 38.50
CA GLY A 33 52.40 48.35 39.06
C GLY A 33 50.87 48.25 38.92
N SER A 34 50.12 49.30 39.26
CA SER A 34 48.65 49.29 39.14
C SER A 34 48.19 49.22 37.68
N SER A 35 48.87 49.93 36.78
CA SER A 35 48.59 49.90 35.34
C SER A 35 48.88 48.53 34.74
N LEU A 36 49.99 47.89 35.15
CA LEU A 36 50.35 46.54 34.70
C LEU A 36 49.36 45.49 35.20
N VAL A 37 48.91 45.62 36.46
CA VAL A 37 47.89 44.75 37.07
C VAL A 37 46.55 44.87 36.35
N LEU A 38 46.22 46.03 35.76
CA LEU A 38 45.00 46.21 34.97
C LEU A 38 45.15 45.72 33.51
N ILE A 39 46.29 45.99 32.87
CA ILE A 39 46.50 45.72 31.44
C ILE A 39 46.76 44.23 31.17
N VAL A 40 47.57 43.57 32.01
CA VAL A 40 47.98 42.18 31.76
C VAL A 40 46.80 41.20 31.74
N PRO A 41 45.83 41.25 32.68
CA PRO A 41 44.64 40.40 32.62
C PRO A 41 43.84 40.63 31.36
N LEU A 42 43.70 41.88 30.90
CA LEU A 42 42.98 42.21 29.66
C LEU A 42 43.65 41.61 28.42
N ILE A 43 44.97 41.70 28.30
CA ILE A 43 45.72 41.10 27.18
C ILE A 43 45.59 39.57 27.18
N VAL A 44 45.66 38.94 28.35
CA VAL A 44 45.50 37.49 28.45
C VAL A 44 44.06 37.07 28.12
N LEU A 45 43.07 37.83 28.59
CA LEU A 45 41.67 37.58 28.27
C LEU A 45 41.43 37.68 26.76
N GLY A 46 41.97 38.72 26.11
CA GLY A 46 41.93 38.89 24.65
C GLY A 46 42.50 37.69 23.91
N ARG A 47 43.70 37.23 24.30
CA ARG A 47 44.32 36.03 23.69
C ARG A 47 43.54 34.74 23.93
N VAL A 48 42.90 34.58 25.08
CA VAL A 48 42.06 33.40 25.37
C VAL A 48 40.80 33.43 24.51
N PHE A 49 40.17 34.60 24.35
CA PHE A 49 39.02 34.75 23.45
C PHE A 49 39.40 34.48 22.00
N GLU A 50 40.51 35.01 21.53
CA GLU A 50 40.97 34.82 20.15
C GLU A 50 41.29 33.35 19.85
N ARG A 51 41.97 32.65 20.77
CA ARG A 51 42.19 31.20 20.66
C ARG A 51 40.91 30.39 20.72
N ARG A 52 39.94 30.79 21.55
CA ARG A 52 38.63 30.11 21.59
C ARG A 52 37.89 30.32 20.27
N MET A 53 37.89 31.55 19.74
CA MET A 53 37.21 31.92 18.50
C MET A 53 37.79 31.22 17.28
N GLN A 54 39.12 31.10 17.20
CA GLN A 54 39.80 30.28 16.18
C GLN A 54 39.38 28.81 16.28
N ARG A 55 39.38 28.22 17.49
CA ARG A 55 38.95 26.83 17.67
C ARG A 55 37.49 26.61 17.32
N THR A 56 36.59 27.54 17.63
CA THR A 56 35.19 27.45 17.20
C THR A 56 35.03 27.62 15.70
N GLN A 57 35.79 28.51 15.05
CA GLN A 57 35.77 28.65 13.59
C GLN A 57 36.27 27.37 12.90
N ASP A 58 37.37 26.80 13.38
CA ASP A 58 37.92 25.57 12.82
C ASP A 58 36.95 24.39 13.01
N ALA A 59 36.38 24.24 14.21
CA ALA A 59 35.37 23.22 14.49
C ALA A 59 34.11 23.39 13.63
N LEU A 60 33.59 24.62 13.51
CA LEU A 60 32.43 24.90 12.65
C LEU A 60 32.74 24.66 11.17
N SER A 61 33.94 24.97 10.70
CA SER A 61 34.33 24.72 9.31
C SER A 61 34.43 23.23 9.00
N SER A 62 34.94 22.43 9.94
CA SER A 62 34.99 20.97 9.85
C SER A 62 33.59 20.37 9.87
N ASP A 63 32.75 20.81 10.81
CA ASP A 63 31.36 20.35 10.92
C ASP A 63 30.56 20.68 9.65
N LEU A 64 30.75 21.87 9.08
CA LEU A 64 30.10 22.26 7.82
C LEU A 64 30.59 21.40 6.65
N ALA A 65 31.89 21.07 6.59
CA ALA A 65 32.42 20.18 5.55
C ALA A 65 31.84 18.76 5.67
N ASP A 66 31.74 18.24 6.90
CA ASP A 66 31.16 16.93 7.18
C ASP A 66 29.66 16.88 6.88
N ILE A 67 28.90 17.91 7.26
CA ILE A 67 27.48 18.03 6.92
C ILE A 67 27.30 18.08 5.40
N GLN A 68 28.13 18.83 4.67
CA GLN A 68 28.07 18.86 3.21
C GLN A 68 28.38 17.50 2.59
N ALA A 69 29.38 16.77 3.11
CA ALA A 69 29.71 15.42 2.67
C ALA A 69 28.55 14.44 2.94
N GLN A 70 27.92 14.50 4.12
CA GLN A 70 26.75 13.70 4.47
C GLN A 70 25.52 14.05 3.61
N MET A 71 25.29 15.33 3.29
CA MET A 71 24.21 15.75 2.39
C MET A 71 24.43 15.21 0.97
N ARG A 72 25.66 15.25 0.45
CA ARG A 72 25.99 14.67 -0.86
C ARG A 72 25.81 13.15 -0.87
N ALA A 73 26.26 12.47 0.18
CA ALA A 73 26.09 11.02 0.31
C ALA A 73 24.61 10.62 0.42
N THR A 74 23.81 11.38 1.17
CA THR A 74 22.36 11.15 1.31
C THR A 74 21.64 11.39 -0.02
N ARG A 75 21.98 12.46 -0.76
CA ARG A 75 21.42 12.69 -2.11
C ARG A 75 21.74 11.55 -3.06
N ALA A 76 23.00 11.10 -3.12
CA ALA A 76 23.38 9.97 -3.95
C ALA A 76 22.60 8.69 -3.58
N ARG A 77 22.40 8.42 -2.28
CA ARG A 77 21.58 7.30 -1.81
C ARG A 77 20.10 7.44 -2.21
N LEU A 78 19.54 8.64 -2.12
CA LEU A 78 18.16 8.90 -2.53
C LEU A 78 17.99 8.73 -4.04
N ASP A 79 18.97 9.16 -4.83
CA ASP A 79 18.95 8.97 -6.28
C ASP A 79 19.03 7.48 -6.65
N THR A 80 19.92 6.72 -6.01
CA THR A 80 20.00 5.26 -6.20
C THR A 80 18.72 4.54 -5.76
N LEU A 81 18.11 4.95 -4.64
CA LEU A 81 16.82 4.41 -4.19
C LEU A 81 15.69 4.77 -5.15
N GLY A 82 15.71 5.98 -5.71
CA GLY A 82 14.76 6.43 -6.72
C GLY A 82 14.84 5.62 -8.01
N GLU A 83 16.06 5.40 -8.51
CA GLU A 83 16.31 4.58 -9.70
C GLU A 83 15.91 3.11 -9.48
N THR A 84 16.40 2.47 -8.41
CA THR A 84 16.07 1.07 -8.10
C THR A 84 14.57 0.86 -7.85
N SER A 85 13.90 1.82 -7.20
CA SER A 85 12.44 1.77 -7.02
C SER A 85 11.70 1.92 -8.35
N ARG A 86 12.14 2.83 -9.21
CA ARG A 86 11.53 3.04 -10.53
C ARG A 86 11.69 1.82 -11.43
N ASP A 87 12.88 1.24 -11.49
CA ASP A 87 13.16 0.03 -12.26
C ASP A 87 12.36 -1.16 -11.72
N GLY A 88 12.32 -1.33 -10.40
CA GLY A 88 11.50 -2.36 -9.75
C GLY A 88 10.00 -2.22 -10.05
N LEU A 89 9.47 -0.99 -10.10
CA LEU A 89 8.08 -0.73 -10.46
C LEU A 89 7.79 -1.05 -11.93
N LEU A 90 8.68 -0.66 -12.85
CA LEU A 90 8.55 -0.95 -14.28
C LEU A 90 8.60 -2.45 -14.56
N ASP A 91 9.52 -3.17 -13.93
CA ASP A 91 9.64 -4.62 -14.09
C ASP A 91 8.44 -5.35 -13.50
N ARG A 92 7.94 -4.92 -12.34
CA ARG A 92 6.70 -5.47 -11.76
C ARG A 92 5.51 -5.24 -12.67
N HIS A 93 5.40 -4.04 -13.24
CA HIS A 93 4.34 -3.71 -14.19
C HIS A 93 4.40 -4.57 -15.46
N ARG A 94 5.60 -4.75 -16.05
CA ARG A 94 5.80 -5.62 -17.22
C ARG A 94 5.44 -7.08 -16.93
N ARG A 95 5.90 -7.62 -15.79
CA ARG A 95 5.59 -9.01 -15.38
C ARG A 95 4.09 -9.22 -15.22
N ARG A 96 3.40 -8.28 -14.59
CA ARG A 96 1.93 -8.30 -14.45
C ARG A 96 1.23 -8.28 -15.81
N GLU A 97 1.61 -7.38 -16.70
CA GLU A 97 1.02 -7.29 -18.04
C GLU A 97 1.22 -8.58 -18.85
N LEU A 98 2.40 -9.20 -18.74
CA LEU A 98 2.65 -10.51 -19.34
C LEU A 98 1.73 -11.58 -18.74
N LEU A 99 1.63 -11.66 -17.41
CA LEU A 99 0.77 -12.61 -16.71
C LEU A 99 -0.72 -12.45 -17.11
N LEU A 100 -1.19 -11.20 -17.20
CA LEU A 100 -2.55 -10.89 -17.66
C LEU A 100 -2.77 -11.35 -19.11
N ARG A 101 -1.86 -11.01 -20.03
CA ARG A 101 -1.97 -11.42 -21.45
C ARG A 101 -1.93 -12.94 -21.62
N GLU A 102 -1.11 -13.62 -20.82
CA GLU A 102 -1.03 -15.07 -20.83
C GLU A 102 -2.31 -15.72 -20.28
N ALA A 103 -2.87 -15.19 -19.20
CA ALA A 103 -4.14 -15.65 -18.63
C ALA A 103 -5.32 -15.43 -19.58
N GLU A 104 -5.35 -14.32 -20.34
CA GLU A 104 -6.37 -14.08 -21.36
C GLU A 104 -6.33 -15.12 -22.49
N ARG A 105 -5.12 -15.54 -22.89
CA ARG A 105 -4.94 -16.55 -23.94
C ARG A 105 -5.25 -17.96 -23.45
N ALA A 106 -4.79 -18.29 -22.24
CA ALA A 106 -4.92 -19.62 -21.64
C ALA A 106 -5.05 -19.50 -20.11
N PRO A 107 -6.29 -19.45 -19.58
CA PRO A 107 -6.57 -19.24 -18.16
C PRO A 107 -6.37 -20.54 -17.36
N THR A 108 -5.11 -20.84 -17.02
CA THR A 108 -4.77 -21.99 -16.16
C THR A 108 -4.98 -21.66 -14.68
N ALA A 109 -5.16 -22.69 -13.85
CA ALA A 109 -5.31 -22.51 -12.40
C ALA A 109 -4.14 -21.75 -11.79
N GLU A 110 -2.90 -22.08 -12.15
CA GLU A 110 -1.70 -21.40 -11.63
C GLU A 110 -1.69 -19.90 -11.99
N ARG A 111 -2.01 -19.55 -13.24
CA ARG A 111 -2.03 -18.15 -13.69
C ARG A 111 -3.13 -17.34 -13.01
N LEU A 112 -4.32 -17.92 -12.92
CA LEU A 112 -5.46 -17.30 -12.24
C LEU A 112 -5.20 -17.14 -10.75
N ALA A 113 -4.62 -18.14 -10.10
CA ALA A 113 -4.21 -18.05 -8.70
C ALA A 113 -3.15 -16.95 -8.49
N SER A 114 -2.15 -16.87 -9.37
CA SER A 114 -1.12 -15.81 -9.31
C SER A 114 -1.74 -14.42 -9.46
N LEU A 115 -2.68 -14.25 -10.40
CA LEU A 115 -3.39 -12.98 -10.61
C LEU A 115 -4.28 -12.61 -9.43
N LEU A 116 -5.02 -13.57 -8.88
CA LEU A 116 -5.86 -13.35 -7.71
C LEU A 116 -5.02 -12.99 -6.48
N HIS A 117 -3.89 -13.67 -6.27
CA HIS A 117 -2.97 -13.36 -5.18
C HIS A 117 -2.41 -11.94 -5.32
N GLU A 118 -2.00 -11.54 -6.53
CA GLU A 118 -1.55 -10.18 -6.78
C GLU A 118 -2.68 -9.16 -6.58
N ALA A 119 -3.88 -9.42 -7.10
CA ALA A 119 -5.03 -8.55 -6.94
C ALA A 119 -5.43 -8.39 -5.46
N ALA A 120 -5.42 -9.47 -4.68
CA ALA A 120 -5.69 -9.46 -3.25
C ALA A 120 -4.61 -8.68 -2.48
N GLY A 121 -3.33 -8.86 -2.82
CA GLY A 121 -2.22 -8.09 -2.24
C GLY A 121 -2.31 -6.58 -2.51
N LEU A 122 -2.97 -6.18 -3.60
CA LEU A 122 -3.27 -4.79 -3.93
C LEU A 122 -4.59 -4.30 -3.31
N GLN A 123 -5.39 -5.17 -2.67
CA GLN A 123 -6.78 -4.87 -2.30
C GLN A 123 -7.61 -4.41 -3.50
N ALA A 124 -7.36 -4.99 -4.67
CA ALA A 124 -8.08 -4.70 -5.90
C ALA A 124 -9.39 -5.50 -6.01
N VAL A 125 -9.44 -6.67 -5.37
CA VAL A 125 -10.61 -7.57 -5.37
C VAL A 125 -11.14 -7.75 -3.95
N ASP A 126 -12.39 -8.19 -3.85
CA ASP A 126 -13.00 -8.59 -2.58
C ASP A 126 -12.32 -9.83 -1.99
N ASP A 127 -12.45 -10.01 -0.66
CA ASP A 127 -11.85 -11.15 0.05
C ASP A 127 -12.45 -12.49 -0.41
N GLY A 128 -13.69 -12.48 -0.89
CA GLY A 128 -14.33 -13.62 -1.53
C GLY A 128 -13.91 -13.84 -2.99
N GLY A 129 -12.96 -13.09 -3.55
CA GLY A 129 -12.53 -13.21 -4.94
C GLY A 129 -13.50 -12.58 -5.95
N VAL A 130 -13.41 -13.01 -7.22
CA VAL A 130 -14.17 -12.43 -8.34
C VAL A 130 -15.21 -13.40 -8.87
N ARG A 131 -16.32 -12.88 -9.41
CA ARG A 131 -17.37 -13.71 -10.01
C ARG A 131 -17.83 -13.21 -11.36
N THR A 132 -18.42 -14.11 -12.14
CA THR A 132 -19.05 -13.84 -13.44
C THR A 132 -20.36 -14.61 -13.59
N ARG A 133 -21.33 -14.04 -14.29
CA ARG A 133 -22.61 -14.70 -14.57
C ARG A 133 -22.43 -15.84 -15.59
N LEU A 134 -23.11 -16.97 -15.37
CA LEU A 134 -23.23 -18.04 -16.36
C LEU A 134 -24.30 -17.68 -17.42
N PRO A 135 -23.97 -17.64 -18.72
CA PRO A 135 -24.92 -17.33 -19.78
C PRO A 135 -26.17 -18.20 -19.75
N GLY A 136 -27.34 -17.57 -19.91
CA GLY A 136 -28.63 -18.27 -19.95
C GLY A 136 -29.05 -18.89 -18.61
N SER A 137 -28.50 -18.44 -17.49
CA SER A 137 -28.87 -18.91 -16.16
C SER A 137 -28.90 -17.79 -15.11
N ASP A 138 -29.45 -18.10 -13.94
CA ASP A 138 -29.40 -17.30 -12.72
C ASP A 138 -28.32 -17.82 -11.76
N LEU A 139 -27.18 -18.24 -12.32
CA LEU A 139 -26.02 -18.68 -11.55
C LEU A 139 -24.78 -17.86 -11.89
N TRP A 140 -23.88 -17.80 -10.92
CA TRP A 140 -22.59 -17.14 -11.02
C TRP A 140 -21.48 -18.16 -10.77
N LEU A 141 -20.38 -18.01 -11.48
CA LEU A 141 -19.13 -18.70 -11.21
C LEU A 141 -18.24 -17.73 -10.45
N ARG A 142 -17.92 -18.05 -9.21
CA ARG A 142 -16.92 -17.37 -8.40
C ARG A 142 -15.60 -18.12 -8.43
N LEU A 143 -14.53 -17.35 -8.46
CA LEU A 143 -13.15 -17.77 -8.40
C LEU A 143 -12.50 -17.12 -7.18
N ASP A 144 -12.09 -17.94 -6.22
CA ASP A 144 -11.52 -17.50 -4.95
C ASP A 144 -10.27 -18.29 -4.58
N LEU A 145 -9.40 -17.68 -3.76
CA LEU A 145 -8.24 -18.33 -3.16
C LEU A 145 -8.58 -18.70 -1.72
N ARG A 146 -8.60 -19.99 -1.41
CA ARG A 146 -8.72 -20.45 -0.04
C ARG A 146 -7.39 -20.99 0.43
N ARG A 147 -7.03 -20.60 1.65
CA ARG A 147 -5.95 -21.26 2.36
C ARG A 147 -6.46 -22.62 2.79
N THR A 148 -5.82 -23.68 2.30
CA THR A 148 -5.99 -25.01 2.87
C THR A 148 -5.46 -24.93 4.29
N SER A 149 -6.35 -24.74 5.27
CA SER A 149 -5.98 -24.74 6.69
C SER A 149 -5.62 -26.17 7.11
N ALA A 150 -4.45 -26.63 6.68
CA ALA A 150 -3.85 -27.85 7.20
C ALA A 150 -3.27 -27.53 8.59
N ALA A 151 -4.03 -27.94 9.61
CA ALA A 151 -3.71 -27.93 11.05
C ALA A 151 -3.84 -26.59 11.82
N PRO A 152 -4.33 -26.64 13.07
CA PRO A 152 -4.36 -25.49 13.97
C PRO A 152 -2.94 -25.26 14.52
N ASN A 153 -2.10 -24.54 13.77
CA ASN A 153 -0.87 -24.01 14.32
C ASN A 153 -1.13 -22.63 14.94
N PRO A 154 -0.59 -22.34 16.14
CA PRO A 154 -0.87 -21.12 16.88
C PRO A 154 -0.41 -19.86 16.14
N PRO A 155 -1.00 -18.70 16.45
CA PRO A 155 -0.74 -17.46 15.75
C PRO A 155 0.59 -16.90 16.25
N ASN A 156 1.69 -17.12 15.53
CA ASN A 156 2.79 -16.17 15.62
C ASN A 156 3.78 -16.22 14.46
N GLN A 157 4.14 -15.01 14.04
CA GLN A 157 5.22 -14.62 13.13
C GLN A 157 4.94 -14.80 11.64
N ALA A 158 4.64 -13.67 11.00
CA ALA A 158 4.76 -13.45 9.56
C ALA A 158 6.22 -13.73 9.14
N GLN A 159 6.50 -14.97 8.75
CA GLN A 159 7.77 -15.34 8.14
C GLN A 159 7.77 -14.88 6.67
N PRO A 160 8.64 -13.93 6.28
CA PRO A 160 8.86 -13.59 4.89
C PRO A 160 9.54 -14.79 4.22
N GLY A 161 8.76 -15.63 3.53
CA GLY A 161 9.27 -16.86 2.91
C GLY A 161 8.31 -18.05 2.91
N ARG A 162 7.12 -17.97 3.54
CA ARG A 162 6.04 -18.94 3.29
C ARG A 162 5.60 -18.80 1.82
N THR A 163 6.19 -19.64 0.97
CA THR A 163 5.80 -19.81 -0.43
C THR A 163 4.29 -20.06 -0.50
N SER A 164 3.62 -19.46 -1.49
CA SER A 164 2.20 -19.60 -1.83
C SER A 164 1.77 -21.04 -2.20
N ALA A 165 2.44 -22.07 -1.67
CA ALA A 165 2.24 -23.49 -1.95
C ALA A 165 0.96 -24.05 -1.32
N ASP A 166 0.34 -23.33 -0.37
CA ASP A 166 -0.85 -23.80 0.38
C ASP A 166 -2.13 -23.00 0.05
N GLU A 167 -2.08 -22.19 -1.01
CA GLU A 167 -3.27 -21.52 -1.55
C GLU A 167 -3.80 -22.36 -2.72
N THR A 168 -5.00 -22.90 -2.53
CA THR A 168 -5.72 -23.67 -3.54
C THR A 168 -6.75 -22.75 -4.19
N LEU A 169 -6.90 -22.86 -5.51
CA LEU A 169 -7.90 -22.12 -6.27
C LEU A 169 -9.25 -22.85 -6.15
N HIS A 170 -10.32 -22.14 -5.84
CA HIS A 170 -11.66 -22.69 -5.72
C HIS A 170 -12.57 -22.14 -6.81
N LEU A 171 -13.44 -23.01 -7.31
CA LEU A 171 -14.55 -22.66 -8.19
C LEU A 171 -15.85 -22.90 -7.42
N THR A 172 -16.60 -21.83 -7.23
CA THR A 172 -17.88 -21.85 -6.51
C THR A 172 -18.99 -21.44 -7.48
N LEU A 173 -20.03 -22.27 -7.60
CA LEU A 173 -21.29 -21.83 -8.20
C LEU A 173 -22.13 -21.16 -7.14
N GLU A 174 -22.60 -19.96 -7.44
CA GLU A 174 -23.42 -19.15 -6.55
C GLU A 174 -24.75 -18.80 -7.18
N ASP A 175 -25.73 -18.51 -6.34
CA ASP A 175 -26.90 -17.76 -6.75
C ASP A 175 -26.59 -16.25 -6.88
N ARG A 176 -27.60 -15.45 -7.23
CA ARG A 176 -27.45 -13.99 -7.40
C ARG A 176 -26.97 -13.31 -6.11
N GLY A 177 -27.41 -13.80 -4.95
CA GLY A 177 -27.09 -13.26 -3.63
C GLY A 177 -25.70 -13.64 -3.12
N GLY A 178 -24.99 -14.51 -3.82
CA GLY A 178 -23.68 -15.01 -3.40
C GLY A 178 -23.75 -16.23 -2.49
N ALA A 179 -24.92 -16.89 -2.36
CA ALA A 179 -25.01 -18.13 -1.62
C ALA A 179 -24.44 -19.28 -2.47
N ALA A 180 -23.53 -20.07 -1.88
CA ALA A 180 -22.89 -21.18 -2.56
C ALA A 180 -23.88 -22.32 -2.84
N VAL A 181 -24.03 -22.68 -4.11
CA VAL A 181 -24.82 -23.80 -4.62
C VAL A 181 -23.96 -25.06 -4.76
N SER A 182 -22.71 -24.90 -5.20
CA SER A 182 -21.75 -26.00 -5.34
C SER A 182 -20.33 -25.47 -5.34
N GLU A 183 -19.38 -26.28 -4.91
CA GLU A 183 -17.97 -25.87 -4.84
C GLU A 183 -17.05 -27.05 -5.18
N THR A 184 -15.93 -26.74 -5.86
CA THR A 184 -14.81 -27.65 -6.04
C THR A 184 -13.48 -26.88 -5.95
N ALA A 185 -12.47 -27.53 -5.38
CA ALA A 185 -11.09 -27.13 -5.60
C ALA A 185 -10.70 -27.36 -7.07
N TRP A 186 -9.82 -26.51 -7.59
CA TRP A 186 -9.21 -26.59 -8.90
C TRP A 186 -7.69 -26.72 -8.74
N ALA A 187 -7.16 -27.90 -9.01
CA ALA A 187 -5.75 -28.18 -8.85
C ALA A 187 -4.90 -27.48 -9.93
N ARG A 188 -3.63 -27.17 -9.62
CA ARG A 188 -2.72 -26.41 -10.51
C ARG A 188 -2.53 -27.05 -11.88
N ASP A 189 -2.32 -28.36 -11.90
CA ASP A 189 -2.04 -29.13 -13.13
C ASP A 189 -3.32 -29.60 -13.84
N GLU A 190 -4.48 -29.16 -13.35
CA GLU A 190 -5.76 -29.61 -13.86
C GLU A 190 -6.32 -28.66 -14.92
N ARG A 191 -6.85 -29.23 -16.00
CA ARG A 191 -7.61 -28.47 -17.00
C ARG A 191 -8.92 -27.93 -16.42
N ALA A 192 -9.26 -26.68 -16.76
CA ALA A 192 -10.50 -26.02 -16.35
C ALA A 192 -11.76 -26.88 -16.60
N SER A 193 -11.81 -27.59 -17.73
CA SER A 193 -12.94 -28.45 -18.10
C SER A 193 -13.14 -29.64 -17.15
N ALA A 194 -12.07 -30.16 -16.53
CA ALA A 194 -12.19 -31.23 -15.54
C ALA A 194 -12.77 -30.70 -14.22
N ALA A 195 -12.33 -29.53 -13.77
CA ALA A 195 -12.87 -28.87 -12.58
C ALA A 195 -14.35 -28.49 -12.79
N ALA A 196 -14.70 -27.91 -13.94
CA ALA A 196 -16.09 -27.58 -14.29
C ALA A 196 -17.00 -28.81 -14.35
N ARG A 197 -16.50 -29.96 -14.84
CA ARG A 197 -17.24 -31.23 -14.80
C ARG A 197 -17.52 -31.68 -13.37
N ARG A 198 -16.53 -31.61 -12.46
CA ARG A 198 -16.75 -31.95 -11.04
C ARG A 198 -17.79 -31.04 -10.39
N LEU A 199 -17.71 -29.74 -10.67
CA LEU A 199 -18.67 -28.76 -10.17
C LEU A 199 -20.10 -29.07 -10.63
N THR A 200 -20.25 -29.48 -11.90
CA THR A 200 -21.55 -29.90 -12.48
C THR A 200 -22.08 -31.17 -11.80
N VAL A 201 -21.23 -32.19 -11.60
CA VAL A 201 -21.60 -33.45 -10.95
C VAL A 201 -22.02 -33.20 -9.50
N ARG A 202 -21.24 -32.42 -8.74
CA ARG A 202 -21.54 -32.07 -7.35
C ARG A 202 -22.87 -31.34 -7.22
N ARG A 203 -23.16 -30.39 -8.11
CA ARG A 203 -24.46 -29.70 -8.13
C ARG A 203 -25.62 -30.67 -8.37
N ALA A 204 -25.47 -31.59 -9.34
CA ALA A 204 -26.51 -32.57 -9.64
C ALA A 204 -26.81 -33.50 -8.45
N SER A 205 -25.79 -33.84 -7.65
CA SER A 205 -25.95 -34.63 -6.43
C SER A 205 -26.56 -33.86 -5.27
N ALA A 206 -26.27 -32.56 -5.15
CA ALA A 206 -26.69 -31.73 -4.02
C ALA A 206 -28.18 -31.33 -4.06
N VAL A 207 -28.80 -31.26 -5.24
CA VAL A 207 -30.21 -30.86 -5.37
C VAL A 207 -31.00 -31.87 -6.21
N PRO A 208 -31.36 -33.04 -5.63
CA PRO A 208 -32.15 -34.06 -6.32
C PRO A 208 -33.51 -33.48 -6.74
N GLY A 209 -33.88 -33.65 -8.01
CA GLY A 209 -35.19 -33.21 -8.52
C GLY A 209 -35.24 -31.76 -9.04
N THR A 210 -34.18 -30.95 -8.87
CA THR A 210 -34.03 -29.81 -9.76
C THR A 210 -33.71 -30.36 -11.15
N VAL A 211 -34.62 -30.14 -12.09
CA VAL A 211 -34.35 -30.23 -13.53
C VAL A 211 -33.28 -29.18 -13.81
N SER A 212 -32.02 -29.53 -13.52
CA SER A 212 -30.91 -28.59 -13.60
C SER A 212 -30.86 -28.11 -15.04
N SER A 213 -31.25 -26.84 -15.19
CA SER A 213 -31.21 -26.02 -16.39
C SER A 213 -30.10 -26.48 -17.32
N GLY A 214 -30.43 -27.14 -18.43
CA GLY A 214 -29.46 -27.58 -19.43
C GLY A 214 -28.52 -26.44 -19.88
N THR A 215 -28.95 -25.19 -19.70
CA THR A 215 -28.18 -23.96 -19.94
C THR A 215 -26.95 -23.82 -19.06
N ALA A 216 -27.03 -24.02 -17.75
CA ALA A 216 -25.88 -23.87 -16.85
C ALA A 216 -24.82 -24.95 -17.06
N ALA A 217 -25.24 -26.21 -17.25
CA ALA A 217 -24.33 -27.29 -17.61
C ALA A 217 -23.72 -27.07 -19.01
N ALA A 218 -24.48 -26.48 -19.94
CA ALA A 218 -23.95 -26.09 -21.25
C ALA A 218 -22.92 -24.97 -21.15
N ALA A 219 -23.17 -23.94 -20.35
CA ALA A 219 -22.23 -22.85 -20.11
C ALA A 219 -20.91 -23.36 -19.50
N LEU A 220 -20.98 -24.29 -18.53
CA LEU A 220 -19.79 -24.88 -17.92
C LEU A 220 -18.99 -25.79 -18.85
N ARG A 221 -19.57 -26.26 -19.97
CA ARG A 221 -18.79 -26.95 -21.02
C ARG A 221 -17.86 -25.99 -21.76
N ASP A 222 -18.23 -24.72 -21.87
CA ASP A 222 -17.39 -23.63 -22.39
C ASP A 222 -16.78 -22.81 -21.23
N ILE A 223 -16.12 -23.51 -20.30
CA ILE A 223 -15.49 -22.88 -19.14
C ILE A 223 -14.44 -21.85 -19.55
N ASP A 224 -13.72 -22.06 -20.66
CA ASP A 224 -12.71 -21.11 -21.14
C ASP A 224 -13.36 -19.78 -21.55
N GLY A 225 -14.55 -19.82 -22.15
CA GLY A 225 -15.37 -18.64 -22.42
C GLY A 225 -15.80 -17.90 -21.15
N LEU A 226 -16.07 -18.62 -20.05
CA LEU A 226 -16.43 -18.05 -18.74
C LEU A 226 -15.23 -17.47 -17.98
N LEU A 227 -14.04 -18.05 -18.15
CA LEU A 227 -12.83 -17.58 -17.47
C LEU A 227 -12.33 -16.25 -18.04
N ARG A 228 -12.61 -15.93 -19.31
CA ARG A 228 -12.21 -14.66 -19.94
C ARG A 228 -12.84 -13.43 -19.25
N PRO A 229 -14.16 -13.37 -19.00
CA PRO A 229 -14.77 -12.32 -18.17
C PRO A 229 -14.14 -12.18 -16.77
N LEU A 230 -13.75 -13.29 -16.14
CA LEU A 230 -13.07 -13.24 -14.83
C LEU A 230 -11.68 -12.61 -14.95
N VAL A 231 -10.89 -12.97 -15.97
CA VAL A 231 -9.60 -12.33 -16.24
C VAL A 231 -9.78 -10.84 -16.56
N ALA A 232 -10.82 -10.47 -17.32
CA ALA A 232 -11.14 -9.07 -17.60
C ALA A 232 -11.53 -8.30 -16.33
N THR A 233 -12.25 -8.95 -15.41
CA THR A 233 -12.57 -8.42 -14.08
C THR A 233 -11.29 -8.18 -13.27
N LEU A 234 -10.39 -9.16 -13.20
CA LEU A 234 -9.09 -9.03 -12.52
C LEU A 234 -8.23 -7.92 -13.13
N ARG A 235 -8.14 -7.84 -14.46
CA ARG A 235 -7.43 -6.76 -15.15
C ARG A 235 -7.97 -5.39 -14.75
N THR A 236 -9.29 -5.22 -14.81
CA THR A 236 -9.95 -3.95 -14.49
C THR A 236 -9.75 -3.58 -13.02
N ALA A 237 -9.86 -4.55 -12.11
CA ALA A 237 -9.60 -4.37 -10.69
C ALA A 237 -8.18 -3.85 -10.44
N ILE A 238 -7.18 -4.54 -11.01
CA ILE A 238 -5.78 -4.17 -10.83
C ILE A 238 -5.50 -2.80 -11.45
N ALA A 239 -5.99 -2.55 -12.67
CA ALA A 239 -5.82 -1.28 -13.37
C ALA A 239 -6.43 -0.09 -12.59
N ALA A 240 -7.60 -0.28 -11.99
CA ALA A 240 -8.23 0.71 -11.11
C ALA A 240 -7.38 1.01 -9.88
N ARG A 241 -6.85 -0.02 -9.23
CA ARG A 241 -6.05 0.11 -8.01
C ARG A 241 -4.65 0.69 -8.26
N THR A 242 -4.11 0.53 -9.46
CA THR A 242 -2.78 1.01 -9.85
C THR A 242 -2.79 2.38 -10.54
N GLY A 243 -3.98 3.00 -10.69
CA GLY A 243 -4.15 4.30 -11.33
C GLY A 243 -4.04 4.27 -12.86
N GLN A 244 -4.18 3.09 -13.48
CA GLN A 244 -4.25 2.95 -14.94
C GLN A 244 -5.67 3.22 -15.48
N GLU A 245 -6.70 3.08 -14.65
CA GLU A 245 -8.05 3.55 -14.93
C GLU A 245 -8.27 4.97 -14.37
N GLN A 246 -9.27 5.67 -14.90
CA GLN A 246 -9.63 7.02 -14.44
C GLN A 246 -10.20 7.05 -13.01
N GLN A 247 -10.65 5.90 -12.51
CA GLN A 247 -11.40 5.77 -11.26
C GLN A 247 -10.90 4.59 -10.45
N ASP A 248 -10.81 4.76 -9.13
CA ASP A 248 -10.68 3.66 -8.18
C ASP A 248 -12.07 3.05 -7.97
N LEU A 249 -12.23 1.78 -8.37
CA LEU A 249 -13.50 1.04 -8.31
C LEU A 249 -13.67 0.29 -6.98
N GLY A 250 -12.84 0.56 -5.97
CA GLY A 250 -12.86 -0.16 -4.70
C GLY A 250 -12.37 -1.61 -4.84
N ARG A 251 -12.84 -2.50 -3.96
CA ARG A 251 -12.55 -3.94 -4.02
C ARG A 251 -13.56 -4.61 -4.95
N LEU A 252 -13.15 -4.91 -6.17
CA LEU A 252 -14.04 -5.39 -7.23
C LEU A 252 -14.51 -6.83 -6.99
N ILE A 253 -15.80 -7.08 -7.22
CA ILE A 253 -16.44 -8.41 -7.13
C ILE A 253 -16.84 -8.92 -8.52
N GLU A 254 -17.49 -8.07 -9.33
CA GLU A 254 -18.08 -8.46 -10.61
C GLU A 254 -18.11 -7.30 -11.61
N LEU A 255 -17.92 -7.61 -12.90
CA LEU A 255 -18.23 -6.73 -14.03
C LEU A 255 -19.46 -7.25 -14.77
N PRO A 256 -20.70 -6.87 -14.37
CA PRO A 256 -21.91 -7.39 -14.99
C PRO A 256 -22.06 -6.97 -16.46
N ASN A 257 -21.46 -5.84 -16.85
CA ASN A 257 -21.45 -5.31 -18.21
C ASN A 257 -20.33 -4.26 -18.37
N GLU A 258 -20.25 -3.62 -19.54
CA GLU A 258 -19.20 -2.64 -19.83
C GLU A 258 -19.36 -1.31 -19.07
N GLN A 259 -20.60 -0.93 -18.71
CA GLN A 259 -20.88 0.36 -18.07
C GLN A 259 -20.76 0.32 -16.55
N TRP A 260 -21.02 -0.83 -15.92
CA TRP A 260 -21.15 -0.96 -14.47
C TRP A 260 -20.18 -1.98 -13.87
N ALA A 261 -19.72 -1.68 -12.66
CA ALA A 261 -18.85 -2.51 -11.85
C ALA A 261 -19.44 -2.66 -10.44
N ILE A 262 -19.44 -3.88 -9.89
CA ILE A 262 -19.92 -4.16 -8.53
C ILE A 262 -18.70 -4.40 -7.65
N SER A 263 -18.57 -3.62 -6.59
CA SER A 263 -17.50 -3.69 -5.61
C SER A 263 -18.06 -3.88 -4.21
N ALA A 264 -17.18 -4.19 -3.25
CA ALA A 264 -17.57 -4.34 -1.84
C ALA A 264 -18.21 -3.08 -1.24
N ASP A 265 -17.86 -1.90 -1.76
CA ASP A 265 -18.35 -0.60 -1.30
C ASP A 265 -19.50 -0.02 -2.14
N GLY A 266 -19.95 -0.71 -3.21
CA GLY A 266 -21.18 -0.36 -3.91
C GLY A 266 -21.19 -0.67 -5.41
N LEU A 267 -21.94 0.16 -6.15
CA LEU A 267 -22.12 0.06 -7.59
C LEU A 267 -21.48 1.27 -8.29
N TRP A 268 -20.49 1.02 -9.14
CA TRP A 268 -19.72 2.03 -9.86
C TRP A 268 -20.07 2.08 -11.33
N CYS A 269 -20.16 3.29 -11.89
CA CYS A 269 -20.13 3.50 -13.33
C CYS A 269 -18.68 3.61 -13.81
N ARG A 270 -18.27 2.77 -14.75
CA ARG A 270 -16.90 2.77 -15.28
C ARG A 270 -16.60 3.95 -16.20
N GLN A 271 -17.63 4.50 -16.83
CA GLN A 271 -17.50 5.52 -17.87
C GLN A 271 -17.57 6.95 -17.31
N ARG A 272 -18.04 7.13 -16.06
CA ARG A 272 -18.25 8.43 -15.42
C ARG A 272 -18.06 8.32 -13.92
N TYR A 273 -17.64 9.41 -13.26
CA TYR A 273 -17.54 9.49 -11.80
C TYR A 273 -18.92 9.44 -11.14
N PHE A 274 -19.49 8.24 -11.07
CA PHE A 274 -20.80 7.96 -10.50
C PHE A 274 -20.75 6.66 -9.71
N HIS A 275 -21.03 6.76 -8.41
CA HIS A 275 -20.96 5.68 -7.44
C HIS A 275 -22.20 5.71 -6.56
N ILE A 276 -22.84 4.56 -6.41
CA ILE A 276 -23.90 4.34 -5.42
C ILE A 276 -23.30 3.46 -4.34
N ARG A 277 -23.07 4.03 -3.16
CA ARG A 277 -22.45 3.29 -2.04
C ARG A 277 -23.33 2.14 -1.57
N THR A 278 -22.76 1.11 -0.97
CA THR A 278 -23.51 -0.02 -0.38
C THR A 278 -24.61 0.46 0.57
N GLU A 279 -24.30 1.41 1.45
CA GLU A 279 -25.28 1.99 2.38
C GLU A 279 -26.47 2.65 1.65
N GLN A 280 -26.18 3.38 0.57
CA GLN A 280 -27.18 4.05 -0.26
C GLN A 280 -28.01 3.06 -1.08
N LEU A 281 -27.35 2.01 -1.60
CA LEU A 281 -27.98 0.96 -2.38
C LEU A 281 -29.00 0.16 -1.55
N LEU A 282 -28.69 -0.05 -0.26
CA LEU A 282 -29.50 -0.84 0.67
C LEU A 282 -30.51 0.02 1.47
N ASP A 283 -30.39 1.35 1.46
CA ASP A 283 -31.35 2.24 2.10
C ASP A 283 -32.63 2.37 1.26
N ALA A 284 -33.68 1.63 1.67
CA ALA A 284 -34.99 1.65 1.03
C ALA A 284 -35.66 3.04 0.99
N ARG A 285 -35.19 4.02 1.76
CA ARG A 285 -35.72 5.40 1.74
C ARG A 285 -35.24 6.21 0.55
N GLN A 286 -34.13 5.80 -0.09
CA GLN A 286 -33.52 6.52 -1.20
C GLN A 286 -33.79 5.80 -2.52
N ASP A 287 -34.55 6.42 -3.43
CA ASP A 287 -34.84 5.86 -4.75
C ASP A 287 -33.69 6.12 -5.75
N TRP A 288 -32.51 5.58 -5.44
CA TRP A 288 -31.31 5.67 -6.29
C TRP A 288 -31.52 5.06 -7.66
N ARG A 289 -32.39 4.04 -7.74
CA ARG A 289 -32.80 3.44 -9.01
C ARG A 289 -33.43 4.49 -9.93
N ARG A 290 -34.43 5.23 -9.45
CA ARG A 290 -35.07 6.29 -10.25
C ARG A 290 -34.10 7.43 -10.55
N TYR A 291 -33.28 7.83 -9.58
CA TYR A 291 -32.29 8.90 -9.77
C TYR A 291 -31.26 8.58 -10.85
N ALA A 292 -30.71 7.37 -10.86
CA ALA A 292 -29.76 6.93 -11.89
C ALA A 292 -30.44 6.84 -13.27
N LEU A 293 -31.64 6.27 -13.35
CA LEU A 293 -32.39 6.13 -14.60
C LEU A 293 -32.86 7.47 -15.20
N ALA A 294 -32.92 8.54 -14.41
CA ALA A 294 -33.20 9.88 -14.92
C ALA A 294 -32.03 10.49 -15.72
N LYS A 295 -30.83 9.88 -15.65
CA LYS A 295 -29.65 10.38 -16.36
C LYS A 295 -29.62 9.86 -17.80
N PRO A 296 -29.43 10.73 -18.80
CA PRO A 296 -29.56 10.36 -20.22
C PRO A 296 -28.44 9.42 -20.73
N TRP A 297 -27.34 9.32 -19.99
CA TRP A 297 -26.20 8.47 -20.35
C TRP A 297 -26.27 7.06 -19.76
N VAL A 298 -27.24 6.78 -18.89
CA VAL A 298 -27.42 5.46 -18.27
C VAL A 298 -28.12 4.54 -19.25
N ASP A 299 -27.48 3.42 -19.59
CA ASP A 299 -28.17 2.34 -20.27
C ASP A 299 -29.13 1.67 -19.27
N ARG A 300 -30.42 1.72 -19.60
CA ARG A 300 -31.49 1.28 -18.70
C ARG A 300 -31.39 -0.21 -18.38
N GLU A 301 -31.08 -1.05 -19.36
CA GLU A 301 -31.06 -2.51 -19.18
C GLU A 301 -29.82 -2.92 -18.37
N HIS A 302 -28.65 -2.41 -18.76
CA HIS A 302 -27.39 -2.66 -18.07
C HIS A 302 -27.43 -2.17 -16.62
N PHE A 303 -28.00 -1.00 -16.36
CA PHE A 303 -28.13 -0.50 -15.00
C PHE A 303 -29.10 -1.35 -14.18
N LEU A 304 -30.27 -1.71 -14.70
CA LEU A 304 -31.25 -2.50 -13.97
C LEU A 304 -30.75 -3.92 -13.64
N ASP A 305 -29.98 -4.53 -14.53
CA ASP A 305 -29.34 -5.83 -14.25
C ASP A 305 -28.25 -5.67 -13.17
N ALA A 306 -27.33 -4.71 -13.34
CA ALA A 306 -26.26 -4.46 -12.37
C ALA A 306 -26.79 -4.06 -10.99
N TYR A 307 -27.80 -3.20 -10.92
CA TYR A 307 -28.44 -2.77 -9.68
C TYR A 307 -29.08 -3.93 -8.93
N ARG A 308 -29.84 -4.79 -9.64
CA ARG A 308 -30.48 -5.97 -9.02
C ARG A 308 -29.43 -6.96 -8.50
N THR A 309 -28.37 -7.17 -9.28
CA THR A 309 -27.28 -8.08 -8.91
C THR A 309 -26.50 -7.54 -7.71
N ALA A 310 -26.14 -6.25 -7.71
CA ALA A 310 -25.45 -5.60 -6.60
C ALA A 310 -26.31 -5.61 -5.33
N HIS A 311 -27.60 -5.27 -5.43
CA HIS A 311 -28.49 -5.24 -4.28
C HIS A 311 -28.64 -6.63 -3.65
N ALA A 312 -28.85 -7.68 -4.45
CA ALA A 312 -28.96 -9.04 -3.96
C ALA A 312 -27.67 -9.51 -3.26
N LEU A 313 -26.52 -9.28 -3.91
CA LEU A 313 -25.21 -9.69 -3.40
C LEU A 313 -24.83 -8.95 -2.10
N LEU A 314 -24.94 -7.63 -2.10
CA LEU A 314 -24.50 -6.81 -0.97
C LEU A 314 -25.47 -6.86 0.23
N SER A 315 -26.73 -7.25 0.01
CA SER A 315 -27.64 -7.56 1.11
C SER A 315 -27.20 -8.82 1.85
N GLY A 316 -26.75 -9.85 1.13
CA GLY A 316 -26.32 -11.13 1.70
C GLY A 316 -25.05 -11.01 2.55
N SER A 317 -24.09 -10.19 2.12
CA SER A 317 -22.83 -9.99 2.87
C SER A 317 -23.05 -9.28 4.20
N VAL A 318 -23.94 -8.28 4.26
CA VAL A 318 -24.29 -7.58 5.51
C VAL A 318 -24.92 -8.56 6.51
N SER A 319 -25.77 -9.47 6.05
CA SER A 319 -26.37 -10.49 6.92
C SER A 319 -25.35 -11.49 7.48
N ALA A 320 -24.30 -11.85 6.72
CA ALA A 320 -23.27 -12.78 7.20
C ALA A 320 -22.30 -12.17 8.22
N SER A 321 -22.25 -10.83 8.31
CA SER A 321 -21.34 -10.09 9.21
C SER A 321 -21.93 -9.76 10.59
N ARG A 322 -23.21 -10.07 10.83
CA ARG A 322 -23.91 -9.86 12.11
C ARG A 322 -24.02 -11.15 12.90
#